data_AF-A0A1A8LZP8-F1
#
_entry.id   AF-A0A1A8LZP8-F1
#
_cell.length_a   1.000
_cell.length_b   1.000
_cell.length_c   1.000
_cell.angle_alpha   90.00
_cell.angle_beta   90.00
_cell.angle_gamma   90.00
#
_symmetry.space_group_name_H-M   'P 1'
#
loop_
_entity.id
_entity.type
_entity.pdbx_description
1 polymer ?
#
loop_
_entity_poly.entity_id
_entity_poly.type
_entity_poly.pdbx_seq_one_letter_code
_entity_poly.pdbx_strand_id
1 'polypeptide(L)'
;NNGVTHAAIDTLCALMCPMHDDYDLRQEQLNKASLLSSKKFLENLLEKFITNVDHGTGALVISSLLDFLTFALCAPYSETTDGQQFDMLLEMVAANGRTLFKLFQHPSMAIVKGAGLVMKAIIEEGEKEIATKMQELALSEGALPRHLHTSLFTISADQRMLTNRQLSRHLVGLWTAENPVATNLLKRILPTGLLAYLDSSDPVPERDVDRMHIRDNLKIASDQLNRNKVPEWQRIAGKAAKEVEKFAKEKADLVLMHWRDKMGIAQKEQDRNNLNPNQKPVILRKRRQRIKIESNWELFYYRFQLDHARSNLIWNLKTREELRDALEGEMRAFSVDRELGNATVISWNHQEFEVKYECLSDEIKIGDYYLRLLLEEDENTESSAIKRSYEFFNELYHRFLL
;
A
#
# COMPACT_ATOMS: atom_id res chain seq x y z
N ASN A 1 16.62 28.29 2.35
CA ASN A 1 17.25 27.03 2.83
C ASN A 1 16.56 25.75 2.30
N ASN A 2 15.29 25.81 1.88
CA ASN A 2 14.57 24.63 1.37
C ASN A 2 15.22 23.98 0.14
N GLY A 3 15.85 24.76 -0.76
CA GLY A 3 16.58 24.20 -1.91
C GLY A 3 17.75 23.29 -1.52
N VAL A 4 18.54 23.71 -0.52
CA VAL A 4 19.65 22.90 0.02
C VAL A 4 19.10 21.66 0.74
N THR A 5 18.01 21.82 1.48
CA THR A 5 17.35 20.68 2.16
C THR A 5 16.84 19.65 1.16
N HIS A 6 16.16 20.09 0.10
CA HIS A 6 15.70 19.22 -0.99
C HIS A 6 16.87 18.49 -1.65
N ALA A 7 17.92 19.21 -2.07
CA ALA A 7 19.08 18.59 -2.73
C ALA A 7 19.80 17.57 -1.82
N ALA A 8 19.88 17.86 -0.52
CA ALA A 8 20.44 16.92 0.45
C ALA A 8 19.60 15.64 0.53
N ILE A 9 18.27 15.76 0.66
CA ILE A 9 17.37 14.59 0.77
C ILE A 9 17.34 13.79 -0.53
N ASP A 10 17.36 14.47 -1.68
CA ASP A 10 17.43 13.83 -2.99
C ASP A 10 18.73 13.02 -3.16
N THR A 11 19.85 13.53 -2.64
CA THR A 11 21.11 12.77 -2.58
C THR A 11 20.97 11.51 -1.72
N LEU A 12 20.27 11.59 -0.58
CA LEU A 12 19.99 10.41 0.26
C LEU A 12 19.10 9.40 -0.47
N CYS A 13 18.11 9.87 -1.21
CA CYS A 13 17.23 9.04 -2.03
C CYS A 13 18.02 8.28 -3.10
N ALA A 14 18.95 8.96 -3.79
CA ALA A 14 19.82 8.33 -4.78
C ALA A 14 20.72 7.24 -4.18
N LEU A 15 21.12 7.36 -2.90
CA LEU A 15 21.85 6.31 -2.18
C LEU A 15 20.96 5.11 -1.83
N MET A 16 19.67 5.33 -1.56
CA MET A 16 18.71 4.28 -1.23
C MET A 16 18.13 3.56 -2.43
N CYS A 17 18.09 4.19 -3.59
CA CYS A 17 17.65 3.58 -4.84
C CYS A 17 18.48 4.18 -5.99
N PRO A 18 19.61 3.54 -6.38
CA PRO A 18 20.43 4.02 -7.48
C PRO A 18 19.64 4.08 -8.78
N MET A 19 19.71 5.22 -9.49
CA MET A 19 18.96 5.49 -10.71
C MET A 19 19.76 5.10 -11.98
N HIS A 20 20.40 3.93 -11.96
CA HIS A 20 21.18 3.40 -13.10
C HIS A 20 21.01 1.87 -13.25
N ASP A 21 21.31 1.35 -14.43
CA ASP A 21 21.03 -0.04 -14.79
C ASP A 21 21.89 -1.07 -14.04
N ASP A 22 23.11 -0.70 -13.64
CA ASP A 22 24.05 -1.58 -12.90
C ASP A 22 23.88 -1.51 -11.37
N TYR A 23 22.65 -1.38 -10.87
CA TYR A 23 22.42 -1.25 -9.43
C TYR A 23 22.64 -2.58 -8.69
N ASP A 24 23.32 -2.50 -7.55
CA ASP A 24 23.59 -3.62 -6.65
C ASP A 24 22.64 -3.58 -5.45
N LEU A 25 21.83 -4.64 -5.29
CA LEU A 25 20.90 -4.75 -4.16
C LEU A 25 21.65 -4.82 -2.84
N ARG A 26 22.88 -5.36 -2.84
CA ARG A 26 23.71 -5.42 -1.64
C ARG A 26 24.15 -4.04 -1.19
N GLN A 27 24.57 -3.19 -2.13
CA GLN A 27 24.93 -1.81 -1.84
C GLN A 27 23.72 -1.03 -1.34
N GLU A 28 22.55 -1.23 -1.95
CA GLU A 28 21.29 -0.65 -1.49
C GLU A 28 21.00 -1.03 -0.02
N GLN A 29 21.15 -2.30 0.36
CA GLN A 29 20.99 -2.76 1.74
C GLN A 29 21.97 -2.07 2.71
N LEU A 30 23.25 -1.97 2.33
CA LEU A 30 24.27 -1.34 3.17
C LEU A 30 24.01 0.17 3.35
N ASN A 31 23.60 0.85 2.28
CA ASN A 31 23.25 2.26 2.31
C ASN A 31 22.05 2.49 3.23
N LYS A 32 20.98 1.71 3.07
CA LYS A 32 19.79 1.78 3.95
C LYS A 32 20.15 1.50 5.40
N ALA A 33 20.95 0.44 5.65
CA ALA A 33 21.42 0.10 6.99
C ALA A 33 22.16 1.26 7.66
N SER A 34 23.01 1.97 6.90
CA SER A 34 23.73 3.13 7.41
C SER A 34 22.80 4.33 7.65
N LEU A 35 21.94 4.67 6.69
CA LEU A 35 21.08 5.85 6.74
C LEU A 35 19.99 5.75 7.82
N LEU A 36 19.43 4.55 8.03
CA LEU A 36 18.34 4.31 8.96
C LEU A 36 18.82 3.95 10.38
N SER A 37 20.14 3.88 10.60
CA SER A 37 20.72 3.49 11.90
C SER A 37 20.49 4.52 13.01
N SER A 38 20.43 5.81 12.67
CA SER A 38 20.35 6.90 13.64
C SER A 38 18.91 7.38 13.83
N LYS A 39 18.29 6.99 14.94
CA LYS A 39 16.94 7.44 15.31
C LYS A 39 16.83 8.97 15.32
N LYS A 40 17.79 9.67 15.94
CA LYS A 40 17.83 11.14 16.01
C LYS A 40 17.86 11.79 14.62
N PHE A 41 18.56 11.18 13.67
CA PHE A 41 18.60 11.67 12.30
C PHE A 41 17.22 11.55 11.64
N LEU A 42 16.55 10.40 11.81
CA LEU A 42 15.20 10.18 11.30
C LEU A 42 14.17 11.11 11.95
N GLU A 43 14.26 11.35 13.25
CA GLU A 43 13.42 12.32 13.97
C GLU A 43 13.52 13.72 13.35
N ASN A 44 14.74 14.20 13.07
CA ASN A 44 14.95 15.50 12.43
C ASN A 44 14.38 15.56 10.99
N LEU A 45 14.45 14.46 10.23
CA LEU A 45 13.85 14.40 8.90
C LEU A 45 12.32 14.46 8.97
N LEU A 46 11.72 13.72 9.90
CA LEU A 46 10.27 13.72 10.12
C LEU A 46 9.78 15.06 10.68
N GLU A 47 10.53 15.71 11.56
CA GLU A 47 10.19 17.06 12.04
C GLU A 47 10.14 18.07 10.89
N LYS A 48 11.13 18.01 9.97
CA LYS A 48 11.12 18.81 8.74
C LYS A 48 9.92 18.49 7.86
N PHE A 49 9.58 17.20 7.71
CA PHE A 49 8.40 16.77 6.97
C PHE A 49 7.13 17.40 7.55
N ILE A 50 6.89 17.18 8.85
CA ILE A 50 5.70 17.66 9.58
C ILE A 50 5.59 19.18 9.47
N THR A 51 6.68 19.90 9.75
CA THR A 51 6.70 21.36 9.67
C THR A 51 6.33 21.87 8.27
N ASN A 52 6.88 21.29 7.21
CA ASN A 52 6.55 21.73 5.84
C ASN A 52 5.09 21.43 5.48
N VAL A 53 4.56 20.27 5.90
CA VAL A 53 3.15 19.91 5.66
C VAL A 53 2.20 20.84 6.43
N ASP A 54 2.47 21.10 7.70
CA ASP A 54 1.59 21.94 8.53
C ASP A 54 1.56 23.40 8.06
N HIS A 55 2.68 23.92 7.56
CA HIS A 55 2.73 25.26 6.98
C HIS A 55 2.27 25.32 5.53
N GLY A 56 1.99 24.17 4.87
CA GLY A 56 1.65 24.13 3.45
C GLY A 56 2.77 24.65 2.53
N THR A 57 4.05 24.50 2.92
CA THR A 57 5.20 24.99 2.17
C THR A 57 6.16 23.86 1.79
N GLY A 58 7.15 24.15 0.95
CA GLY A 58 8.24 23.20 0.69
C GLY A 58 7.82 21.93 -0.05
N ALA A 59 6.92 22.02 -1.03
CA ALA A 59 6.41 20.86 -1.78
C ALA A 59 7.51 19.93 -2.32
N LEU A 60 8.62 20.47 -2.82
CA LEU A 60 9.76 19.66 -3.26
C LEU A 60 10.41 18.88 -2.10
N VAL A 61 10.56 19.52 -0.93
CA VAL A 61 11.07 18.86 0.28
C VAL A 61 10.12 17.74 0.71
N ILE A 62 8.81 18.00 0.75
CA ILE A 62 7.77 17.00 1.05
C ILE A 62 7.87 15.82 0.06
N SER A 63 7.97 16.10 -1.24
CA SER A 63 8.10 15.06 -2.27
C SER A 63 9.33 14.19 -2.04
N SER A 64 10.50 14.80 -1.86
CA SER A 64 11.76 14.06 -1.63
C SER A 64 11.74 13.25 -0.32
N LEU A 65 11.06 13.74 0.72
CA LEU A 65 10.88 12.99 1.98
C LEU A 65 9.92 11.82 1.81
N LEU A 66 8.85 11.97 1.02
CA LEU A 66 7.98 10.87 0.67
C LEU A 66 8.70 9.81 -0.18
N ASP A 67 9.60 10.21 -1.07
CA ASP A 67 10.43 9.28 -1.82
C ASP A 67 11.38 8.52 -0.89
N PHE A 68 12.04 9.22 0.03
CA PHE A 68 12.85 8.59 1.09
C PHE A 68 12.04 7.55 1.89
N LEU A 69 10.85 7.92 2.36
CA LEU A 69 9.95 7.01 3.08
C LEU A 69 9.46 5.87 2.19
N THR A 70 9.21 6.12 0.90
CA THR A 70 8.81 5.10 -0.06
C THR A 70 9.91 4.06 -0.24
N PHE A 71 11.16 4.50 -0.40
CA PHE A 71 12.31 3.60 -0.53
C PHE A 71 12.62 2.81 0.74
N ALA A 72 12.32 3.37 1.92
CA ALA A 72 12.50 2.69 3.20
C ALA A 72 11.37 1.70 3.52
N LEU A 73 10.11 2.11 3.34
CA LEU A 73 8.93 1.46 3.93
C LEU A 73 8.02 0.77 2.90
N CYS A 74 8.02 1.19 1.64
CA CYS A 74 7.05 0.69 0.66
C CYS A 74 7.63 -0.46 -0.18
N ALA A 75 6.84 -1.51 -0.37
CA ALA A 75 7.19 -2.58 -1.30
C ALA A 75 7.20 -2.06 -2.75
N PRO A 76 8.10 -2.55 -3.61
CA PRO A 76 9.10 -3.60 -3.36
C PRO A 76 10.39 -3.09 -2.67
N TYR A 77 10.59 -1.78 -2.53
CA TYR A 77 11.84 -1.21 -2.02
C TYR A 77 12.15 -1.59 -0.56
N SER A 78 11.14 -1.76 0.28
CA SER A 78 11.33 -2.12 1.69
C SER A 78 11.85 -3.54 1.93
N GLU A 79 11.96 -4.37 0.89
CA GLU A 79 12.55 -5.70 0.97
C GLU A 79 14.07 -5.67 1.21
N THR A 80 14.74 -4.56 0.90
CA THR A 80 16.16 -4.35 1.20
C THR A 80 16.39 -3.56 2.50
N THR A 81 15.33 -3.20 3.21
CA THR A 81 15.41 -2.52 4.51
C THR A 81 15.53 -3.56 5.63
N ASP A 82 16.44 -3.32 6.58
CA ASP A 82 16.55 -4.18 7.78
C ASP A 82 15.26 -4.17 8.60
N GLY A 83 14.89 -5.32 9.18
CA GLY A 83 13.62 -5.49 9.89
C GLY A 83 13.46 -4.56 11.10
N GLN A 84 14.51 -4.39 11.91
CA GLN A 84 14.44 -3.54 13.12
C GLN A 84 14.34 -2.07 12.74
N GLN A 85 15.11 -1.66 11.72
CA GLN A 85 15.08 -0.29 11.20
C GLN A 85 13.75 0.04 10.53
N PHE A 86 13.17 -0.92 9.81
CA PHE A 86 11.84 -0.81 9.22
C PHE A 86 10.79 -0.56 10.31
N ASP A 87 10.76 -1.39 11.35
CA ASP A 87 9.78 -1.29 12.44
C ASP A 87 9.88 0.05 13.17
N MET A 88 11.10 0.45 13.55
CA MET A 88 11.37 1.74 14.17
C MET A 88 10.86 2.91 13.31
N LEU A 89 11.20 2.94 12.02
CA LEU A 89 10.77 4.03 11.14
C LEU A 89 9.26 4.02 10.90
N LEU A 90 8.65 2.85 10.72
CA LEU A 90 7.20 2.71 10.52
C LEU A 90 6.44 3.27 11.72
N GLU A 91 6.84 2.93 12.94
CA GLU A 91 6.25 3.44 14.18
C GLU A 91 6.39 4.96 14.29
N MET A 92 7.57 5.51 13.97
CA MET A 92 7.82 6.97 13.99
C MET A 92 6.93 7.73 13.00
N VAL A 93 6.74 7.19 11.80
CA VAL A 93 5.85 7.79 10.79
C VAL A 93 4.39 7.64 11.21
N ALA A 94 3.99 6.47 11.71
CA ALA A 94 2.63 6.20 12.17
C ALA A 94 2.20 7.08 13.35
N ALA A 95 3.14 7.44 14.24
CA ALA A 95 2.90 8.38 15.33
C ALA A 95 2.39 9.74 14.82
N ASN A 96 2.75 10.13 13.59
CA ASN A 96 2.37 11.37 12.92
C ASN A 96 1.38 11.15 11.76
N GLY A 97 0.57 10.08 11.82
CA GLY A 97 -0.32 9.68 10.71
C GLY A 97 -1.28 10.76 10.20
N ARG A 98 -1.74 11.69 11.06
CA ARG A 98 -2.59 12.83 10.65
C ARG A 98 -1.92 13.72 9.60
N THR A 99 -0.61 13.91 9.69
CA THR A 99 0.17 14.67 8.71
C THR A 99 0.08 14.03 7.32
N LEU A 100 0.06 12.70 7.23
CA LEU A 100 -0.11 11.99 5.94
C LEU A 100 -1.51 12.21 5.36
N PHE A 101 -2.55 12.25 6.18
CA PHE A 101 -3.92 12.48 5.71
C PHE A 101 -4.11 13.87 5.08
N LYS A 102 -3.42 14.89 5.61
CA LYS A 102 -3.41 16.24 4.99
C LYS A 102 -2.90 16.21 3.55
N LEU A 103 -1.96 15.32 3.23
CA LEU A 103 -1.34 15.22 1.91
C LEU A 103 -2.26 14.67 0.83
N PHE A 104 -3.35 13.97 1.18
CA PHE A 104 -4.33 13.50 0.20
C PHE A 104 -5.11 14.62 -0.50
N GLN A 105 -4.98 15.85 0.00
CA GLN A 105 -5.58 17.05 -0.58
C GLN A 105 -4.55 17.95 -1.27
N HIS A 106 -3.28 17.52 -1.31
CA HIS A 106 -2.22 18.28 -1.93
C HIS A 106 -2.41 18.33 -3.46
N PRO A 107 -2.18 19.49 -4.13
CA PRO A 107 -2.41 19.63 -5.57
C PRO A 107 -1.50 18.76 -6.45
N SER A 108 -0.33 18.36 -5.93
CA SER A 108 0.59 17.45 -6.63
C SER A 108 0.21 15.98 -6.43
N MET A 109 -0.12 15.31 -7.53
CA MET A 109 -0.40 13.86 -7.54
C MET A 109 0.78 13.00 -7.09
N ALA A 110 2.03 13.46 -7.29
CA ALA A 110 3.21 12.73 -6.83
C ALA A 110 3.23 12.63 -5.29
N ILE A 111 2.87 13.73 -4.62
CA ILE A 111 2.76 13.78 -3.15
C ILE A 111 1.59 12.93 -2.66
N VAL A 112 0.42 13.00 -3.31
CA VAL A 112 -0.73 12.15 -2.99
C VAL A 112 -0.37 10.66 -3.13
N LYS A 113 0.32 10.29 -4.22
CA LYS A 113 0.82 8.92 -4.45
C LYS A 113 1.79 8.49 -3.37
N GLY A 114 2.81 9.30 -3.06
CA GLY A 114 3.79 9.00 -2.03
C GLY A 114 3.15 8.80 -0.66
N ALA A 115 2.26 9.71 -0.26
CA ALA A 115 1.51 9.60 0.99
C ALA A 115 0.64 8.33 1.04
N GLY A 116 -0.01 7.97 -0.07
CA GLY A 116 -0.84 6.76 -0.14
C GLY A 116 -0.03 5.47 -0.11
N LEU A 117 1.15 5.43 -0.73
CA LEU A 117 2.07 4.29 -0.63
C LEU A 117 2.55 4.08 0.81
N VAL A 118 2.94 5.17 1.50
CA VAL A 118 3.35 5.13 2.90
C VAL A 118 2.19 4.69 3.80
N MET A 119 0.99 5.25 3.61
CA MET A 119 -0.21 4.85 4.35
C MET A 119 -0.55 3.36 4.16
N LYS A 120 -0.45 2.87 2.92
CA LYS A 120 -0.61 1.45 2.59
C LYS A 120 0.40 0.58 3.36
N ALA A 121 1.67 0.97 3.40
CA ALA A 121 2.70 0.24 4.15
C ALA A 121 2.42 0.24 5.66
N ILE A 122 1.97 1.36 6.24
CA ILE A 122 1.62 1.47 7.66
C ILE A 122 0.49 0.49 8.04
N ILE A 123 -0.60 0.43 7.24
CA ILE A 123 -1.75 -0.42 7.56
C ILE A 123 -1.45 -1.90 7.35
N GLU A 124 -0.71 -2.25 6.29
CA GLU A 124 -0.43 -3.66 5.96
C GLU A 124 0.63 -4.28 6.88
N GLU A 125 1.66 -3.51 7.27
CA GLU A 125 2.83 -4.04 7.97
C GLU A 125 2.89 -3.66 9.46
N GLY A 126 2.24 -2.56 9.84
CA GLY A 126 2.21 -2.05 11.21
C GLY A 126 1.39 -2.93 12.15
N GLU A 127 1.58 -2.72 13.45
CA GLU A 127 0.81 -3.46 14.46
C GLU A 127 -0.70 -3.19 14.34
N LYS A 128 -1.52 -4.11 14.85
CA LYS A 128 -2.98 -4.03 14.71
C LYS A 128 -3.52 -2.71 15.26
N GLU A 129 -2.99 -2.24 16.39
CA GLU A 129 -3.37 -0.96 17.00
C GLU A 129 -3.06 0.24 16.08
N ILE A 130 -1.90 0.24 15.42
CA ILE A 130 -1.51 1.27 14.45
C ILE A 130 -2.45 1.24 13.25
N ALA A 131 -2.74 0.05 12.71
CA ALA A 131 -3.64 -0.11 11.58
C ALA A 131 -5.05 0.40 11.93
N THR A 132 -5.63 -0.02 13.05
CA THR A 132 -6.95 0.44 13.52
C THR A 132 -6.98 1.96 13.71
N LYS A 133 -5.95 2.55 14.32
CA LYS A 133 -5.83 4.01 14.43
C LYS A 133 -5.81 4.71 13.08
N MET A 134 -5.09 4.17 12.08
CA MET A 134 -5.09 4.75 10.73
C MET A 134 -6.45 4.60 10.03
N GLN A 135 -7.18 3.51 10.25
CA GLN A 135 -8.53 3.32 9.72
C GLN A 135 -9.53 4.31 10.34
N GLU A 136 -9.44 4.57 11.64
CA GLU A 136 -10.24 5.60 12.33
C GLU A 136 -9.91 7.00 11.82
N LEU A 137 -8.62 7.31 11.64
CA LEU A 137 -8.18 8.59 11.08
C LEU A 137 -8.64 8.78 9.64
N ALA A 138 -8.74 7.70 8.84
CA ALA A 138 -9.27 7.79 7.47
C ALA A 138 -10.73 8.26 7.43
N LEU A 139 -11.51 7.94 8.48
CA LEU A 139 -12.83 8.49 8.69
C LEU A 139 -12.75 9.93 9.23
N SER A 140 -12.05 10.17 10.33
CA SER A 140 -12.06 11.52 10.94
C SER A 140 -11.46 12.61 10.04
N GLU A 141 -10.48 12.28 9.21
CA GLU A 141 -9.80 13.23 8.31
C GLU A 141 -10.52 13.35 6.93
N GLY A 142 -11.65 12.66 6.73
CA GLY A 142 -12.41 12.71 5.48
C GLY A 142 -11.67 12.11 4.27
N ALA A 143 -10.73 11.19 4.50
CA ALA A 143 -9.93 10.59 3.43
C ALA A 143 -10.67 9.45 2.72
N LEU A 144 -11.46 8.67 3.45
CA LEU A 144 -12.27 7.59 2.88
C LEU A 144 -13.21 8.07 1.75
N PRO A 145 -14.07 9.11 1.92
CA PRO A 145 -14.95 9.57 0.83
C PRO A 145 -14.18 10.09 -0.38
N ARG A 146 -13.01 10.70 -0.17
CA ARG A 146 -12.14 11.19 -1.24
C ARG A 146 -11.53 10.08 -2.09
N HIS A 147 -10.97 9.06 -1.45
CA HIS A 147 -10.41 7.92 -2.16
C HIS A 147 -11.52 7.02 -2.73
N LEU A 148 -12.69 6.97 -2.10
CA LEU A 148 -13.86 6.30 -2.68
C LEU A 148 -14.33 7.01 -3.95
N HIS A 149 -14.45 8.34 -3.94
CA HIS A 149 -14.74 9.11 -5.15
C HIS A 149 -13.68 8.84 -6.24
N THR A 150 -12.41 8.91 -5.88
CA THR A 150 -11.29 8.64 -6.81
C THR A 150 -11.35 7.21 -7.36
N SER A 151 -11.65 6.22 -6.53
CA SER A 151 -11.67 4.80 -6.92
C SER A 151 -12.82 4.46 -7.88
N LEU A 152 -13.96 5.12 -7.69
CA LEU A 152 -15.21 4.93 -8.43
C LEU A 152 -15.28 5.72 -9.74
N PHE A 153 -14.93 7.02 -9.71
CA PHE A 153 -15.25 7.95 -10.79
C PHE A 153 -14.04 8.38 -11.65
N THR A 154 -12.82 7.93 -11.32
CA THR A 154 -11.65 8.26 -12.16
C THR A 154 -11.67 7.48 -13.47
N ILE A 155 -11.98 8.17 -14.55
CA ILE A 155 -11.89 7.70 -15.94
C ILE A 155 -10.89 8.59 -16.66
N SER A 156 -9.73 8.06 -17.03
CA SER A 156 -8.66 8.83 -17.69
C SER A 156 -7.73 7.92 -18.48
N ALA A 157 -7.10 8.46 -19.52
CA ALA A 157 -5.98 7.83 -20.21
C ALA A 157 -4.62 8.17 -19.55
N ASP A 158 -4.57 9.14 -18.63
CA ASP A 158 -3.35 9.51 -17.93
C ASP A 158 -2.95 8.41 -16.92
N GLN A 159 -1.79 7.82 -17.15
CA GLN A 159 -1.22 6.77 -16.30
C GLN A 159 -1.08 7.21 -14.83
N ARG A 160 -0.84 8.50 -14.56
CA ARG A 160 -0.74 9.03 -13.18
C ARG A 160 -2.09 8.95 -12.47
N MET A 161 -3.17 9.30 -13.16
CA MET A 161 -4.54 9.20 -12.64
C MET A 161 -4.96 7.75 -12.44
N LEU A 162 -4.62 6.86 -13.38
CA LEU A 162 -4.90 5.43 -13.26
C LEU A 162 -4.14 4.78 -12.09
N THR A 163 -2.88 5.17 -11.88
CA THR A 163 -2.09 4.71 -10.72
C THR A 163 -2.72 5.21 -9.41
N ASN A 164 -3.16 6.47 -9.36
CA ASN A 164 -3.84 7.02 -8.18
C ASN A 164 -5.18 6.33 -7.91
N ARG A 165 -5.92 5.98 -8.96
CA ARG A 165 -7.16 5.19 -8.87
C ARG A 165 -6.88 3.80 -8.27
N GLN A 166 -5.90 3.08 -8.80
CA GLN A 166 -5.52 1.75 -8.29
C GLN A 166 -5.10 1.82 -6.82
N LEU A 167 -4.29 2.82 -6.44
CA LEU A 167 -3.89 3.04 -5.05
C LEU A 167 -5.09 3.36 -4.15
N SER A 168 -6.01 4.21 -4.62
CA SER A 168 -7.23 4.55 -3.90
C SER A 168 -8.14 3.35 -3.69
N ARG A 169 -8.29 2.48 -4.71
CA ARG A 169 -9.04 1.21 -4.60
C ARG A 169 -8.49 0.33 -3.49
N HIS A 170 -7.16 0.21 -3.44
CA HIS A 170 -6.47 -0.57 -2.42
C HIS A 170 -6.63 0.04 -1.02
N LEU A 171 -6.48 1.36 -0.88
CA LEU A 171 -6.65 2.07 0.39
C LEU A 171 -8.09 1.95 0.92
N VAL A 172 -9.10 2.09 0.06
CA VAL A 172 -10.51 1.88 0.45
C VAL A 172 -10.72 0.45 0.98
N GLY A 173 -10.15 -0.56 0.31
CA GLY A 173 -10.19 -1.94 0.80
C GLY A 173 -9.52 -2.09 2.16
N LEU A 174 -8.34 -1.50 2.36
CA LEU A 174 -7.63 -1.53 3.64
C LEU A 174 -8.38 -0.78 4.76
N TRP A 175 -9.02 0.35 4.47
CA TRP A 175 -9.74 1.14 5.48
C TRP A 175 -11.06 0.51 5.93
N THR A 176 -11.62 -0.35 5.09
CA THR A 176 -12.89 -1.05 5.34
C THR A 176 -12.67 -2.46 5.90
N ALA A 177 -11.52 -3.07 5.66
CA ALA A 177 -11.15 -4.39 6.18
C ALA A 177 -11.17 -4.42 7.71
N GLU A 178 -11.87 -5.41 8.29
CA GLU A 178 -12.05 -5.55 9.76
C GLU A 178 -12.60 -4.28 10.46
N ASN A 179 -13.21 -3.34 9.73
CA ASN A 179 -13.70 -2.07 10.27
C ASN A 179 -15.23 -1.94 10.11
N PRO A 180 -16.01 -2.20 11.17
CA PRO A 180 -17.47 -2.14 11.12
C PRO A 180 -17.99 -0.71 10.91
N VAL A 181 -17.27 0.32 11.39
CA VAL A 181 -17.70 1.72 11.25
C VAL A 181 -17.65 2.15 9.78
N ALA A 182 -16.53 1.86 9.10
CA ALA A 182 -16.38 2.12 7.68
C ALA A 182 -17.34 1.27 6.83
N THR A 183 -17.57 0.00 7.21
CA THR A 183 -18.54 -0.86 6.52
C THR A 183 -19.97 -0.34 6.65
N ASN A 184 -20.35 0.17 7.83
CA ASN A 184 -21.66 0.77 8.05
C ASN A 184 -21.84 2.08 7.28
N LEU A 185 -20.77 2.87 7.12
CA LEU A 185 -20.79 4.02 6.22
C LEU A 185 -21.10 3.58 4.78
N LEU A 186 -20.40 2.57 4.25
CA LEU A 186 -20.67 2.05 2.90
C LEU A 186 -22.13 1.64 2.72
N LYS A 187 -22.74 0.99 3.72
CA LYS A 187 -24.17 0.61 3.72
C LYS A 187 -25.14 1.79 3.67
N ARG A 188 -24.74 2.96 4.19
CA ARG A 188 -25.56 4.18 4.12
C ARG A 188 -25.42 4.93 2.80
N ILE A 189 -24.33 4.72 2.06
CA ILE A 189 -24.04 5.48 0.84
C ILE A 189 -24.23 4.67 -0.44
N LEU A 190 -24.12 3.34 -0.39
CA LEU A 190 -24.23 2.44 -1.54
C LEU A 190 -25.47 1.53 -1.42
N PRO A 191 -26.17 1.23 -2.53
CA PRO A 191 -27.27 0.28 -2.51
C PRO A 191 -26.83 -1.12 -2.10
N THR A 192 -27.68 -1.83 -1.35
CA THR A 192 -27.41 -3.17 -0.81
C THR A 192 -27.12 -4.20 -1.91
N GLY A 193 -27.85 -4.14 -3.03
CA GLY A 193 -27.60 -5.02 -4.17
C GLY A 193 -26.23 -4.85 -4.82
N LEU A 194 -25.62 -3.66 -4.72
CA LEU A 194 -24.25 -3.42 -5.21
C LEU A 194 -23.21 -3.91 -4.20
N LEU A 195 -23.45 -3.72 -2.90
CA LEU A 195 -22.58 -4.23 -1.84
C LEU A 195 -22.52 -5.75 -1.81
N ALA A 196 -23.57 -6.45 -2.26
CA ALA A 196 -23.58 -7.91 -2.38
C ALA A 196 -22.44 -8.46 -3.26
N TYR A 197 -21.89 -7.66 -4.19
CA TYR A 197 -20.73 -8.08 -4.99
C TYR A 197 -19.42 -8.14 -4.19
N LEU A 198 -19.31 -7.44 -3.06
CA LEU A 198 -18.15 -7.55 -2.16
C LEU A 198 -18.07 -8.92 -1.50
N ASP A 199 -19.22 -9.59 -1.30
CA ASP A 199 -19.32 -10.90 -0.66
C ASP A 199 -19.36 -12.04 -1.69
N SER A 200 -19.42 -11.74 -3.00
CA SER A 200 -19.46 -12.75 -4.05
C SER A 200 -18.08 -13.38 -4.27
N SER A 201 -18.08 -14.70 -4.46
CA SER A 201 -16.90 -15.49 -4.85
C SER A 201 -16.65 -15.49 -6.37
N ASP A 202 -17.47 -14.79 -7.16
CA ASP A 202 -17.33 -14.76 -8.61
C ASP A 202 -16.02 -14.09 -9.05
N PRO A 203 -15.36 -14.63 -10.09
CA PRO A 203 -14.16 -14.00 -10.65
C PRO A 203 -14.53 -12.74 -11.44
N VAL A 204 -13.63 -11.77 -11.44
CA VAL A 204 -13.79 -10.57 -12.27
C VAL A 204 -13.50 -10.93 -13.74
N PRO A 205 -14.39 -10.58 -14.69
CA PRO A 205 -14.18 -10.87 -16.10
C PRO A 205 -12.92 -10.21 -16.69
N GLU A 206 -12.58 -9.01 -16.23
CA GLU A 206 -11.42 -8.25 -16.68
C GLU A 206 -10.65 -7.70 -15.47
N ARG A 207 -9.36 -8.08 -15.36
CA ARG A 207 -8.49 -7.59 -14.30
C ARG A 207 -7.80 -6.30 -14.72
N ASP A 208 -7.80 -5.31 -13.85
CA ASP A 208 -7.06 -4.06 -14.09
C ASP A 208 -5.55 -4.34 -14.12
N VAL A 209 -4.82 -3.63 -14.98
CA VAL A 209 -3.36 -3.78 -15.11
C VAL A 209 -2.69 -3.26 -13.84
N ASP A 210 -1.75 -4.02 -13.29
CA ASP A 210 -0.97 -3.58 -12.13
C ASP A 210 0.03 -2.48 -12.52
N ARG A 211 -0.19 -1.27 -12.02
CA ARG A 211 0.64 -0.09 -12.25
C ARG A 211 1.49 0.29 -11.04
N MET A 212 1.34 -0.43 -9.92
CA MET A 212 2.01 -0.12 -8.66
C MET A 212 3.30 -0.92 -8.48
N HIS A 213 3.32 -2.19 -8.90
CA HIS A 213 4.48 -3.08 -8.72
C HIS A 213 5.28 -3.19 -10.02
N ILE A 214 6.24 -2.29 -10.21
CA ILE A 214 7.04 -2.18 -11.44
C ILE A 214 8.42 -2.87 -11.30
N ARG A 215 8.83 -3.22 -10.07
CA ARG A 215 10.17 -3.77 -9.75
C ARG A 215 10.07 -5.12 -9.04
N ASP A 216 10.92 -6.07 -9.44
CA ASP A 216 10.98 -7.44 -8.89
C ASP A 216 12.37 -7.76 -8.32
N ASN A 217 12.59 -7.51 -7.03
CA ASN A 217 13.89 -7.73 -6.39
C ASN A 217 14.35 -9.17 -6.38
N LEU A 218 13.43 -10.13 -6.41
CA LEU A 218 13.79 -11.54 -6.42
C LEU A 218 14.45 -11.91 -7.76
N LYS A 219 13.86 -11.45 -8.86
CA LYS A 219 14.46 -11.61 -10.19
C LYS A 219 15.84 -10.96 -10.26
N ILE A 220 15.97 -9.75 -9.72
CA ILE A 220 17.23 -8.99 -9.71
C ILE A 220 18.31 -9.71 -8.92
N ALA A 221 18.00 -10.19 -7.71
CA ALA A 221 18.94 -10.94 -6.88
C ALA A 221 19.38 -12.25 -7.55
N SER A 222 18.45 -12.94 -8.22
CA SER A 222 18.73 -14.15 -9.00
C SER A 222 19.68 -13.87 -10.17
N ASP A 223 19.43 -12.81 -10.94
CA ASP A 223 20.27 -12.41 -12.07
C ASP A 223 21.67 -12.01 -11.63
N GLN A 224 21.82 -11.27 -10.52
CA GLN A 224 23.12 -10.92 -9.92
C GLN A 224 23.90 -12.15 -9.46
N LEU A 225 23.23 -13.11 -8.80
CA LEU A 225 23.84 -14.37 -8.42
C LEU A 225 24.34 -15.14 -9.66
N ASN A 226 23.55 -15.16 -10.74
CA ASN A 226 23.90 -15.84 -11.98
C ASN A 226 25.06 -15.16 -12.72
N ARG A 227 25.15 -13.82 -12.73
CA ARG A 227 26.30 -13.08 -13.28
C ARG A 227 27.60 -13.36 -12.51
N ASN A 228 27.51 -13.53 -11.19
CA ASN A 228 28.66 -13.79 -10.32
C ASN A 228 29.07 -15.27 -10.23
N LYS A 229 28.38 -16.19 -10.94
CA LYS A 229 28.81 -17.59 -11.04
C LYS A 229 30.07 -17.66 -11.89
N VAL A 230 31.18 -17.98 -11.25
CA VAL A 230 32.44 -18.36 -11.91
C VAL A 230 32.14 -19.50 -12.89
N PRO A 231 32.49 -19.37 -14.19
CA PRO A 231 32.31 -20.41 -15.20
C PRO A 231 32.80 -21.76 -14.71
N GLU A 232 32.08 -22.83 -15.05
CA GLU A 232 32.32 -24.17 -14.50
C GLU A 232 33.76 -24.66 -14.72
N TRP A 233 34.35 -24.34 -15.88
CA TRP A 233 35.75 -24.62 -16.20
C TRP A 233 36.73 -23.93 -15.24
N GLN A 234 36.42 -22.71 -14.81
CA GLN A 234 37.26 -21.92 -13.91
C GLN A 234 37.10 -22.39 -12.45
N ARG A 235 35.93 -22.93 -12.09
CA ARG A 235 35.73 -23.69 -10.82
C ARG A 235 36.51 -24.99 -10.80
N ILE A 236 36.54 -25.73 -11.91
CA ILE A 236 37.32 -26.97 -12.05
C ILE A 236 38.82 -26.66 -11.99
N ALA A 237 39.28 -25.64 -12.70
CA ALA A 237 40.66 -25.17 -12.66
C ALA A 237 41.07 -24.68 -11.27
N GLY A 238 40.20 -23.95 -10.56
CA GLY A 238 40.45 -23.52 -9.19
C GLY A 238 40.51 -24.67 -8.17
N LYS A 239 39.72 -25.74 -8.37
CA LYS A 239 39.82 -26.96 -7.57
C LYS A 239 41.14 -27.72 -7.84
N ALA A 240 41.51 -27.87 -9.11
CA ALA A 240 42.78 -28.48 -9.50
C ALA A 240 43.98 -27.68 -8.96
N ALA A 241 43.94 -26.34 -9.05
CA ALA A 241 44.97 -25.46 -8.51
C ALA A 241 45.07 -25.56 -6.98
N LYS A 242 43.94 -25.67 -6.27
CA LYS A 242 43.94 -25.92 -4.82
C LYS A 242 44.45 -27.30 -4.44
N GLU A 243 44.21 -28.33 -5.23
CA GLU A 243 44.80 -29.66 -5.01
C GLU A 243 46.32 -29.65 -5.24
N VAL A 244 46.78 -28.95 -6.28
CA VAL A 244 48.22 -28.74 -6.53
C VAL A 244 48.85 -27.90 -5.43
N GLU A 245 48.19 -26.84 -4.96
CA GLU A 245 48.65 -26.02 -3.83
C GLU A 245 48.66 -26.81 -2.53
N LYS A 246 47.68 -27.71 -2.31
CA LYS A 246 47.65 -28.61 -1.16
C LYS A 246 48.77 -29.64 -1.22
N PHE A 247 49.05 -30.20 -2.40
CA PHE A 247 50.17 -31.13 -2.60
C PHE A 247 51.53 -30.44 -2.45
N ALA A 248 51.66 -29.21 -2.95
CA ALA A 248 52.84 -28.38 -2.78
C ALA A 248 53.02 -27.94 -1.32
N LYS A 249 51.93 -27.62 -0.60
CA LYS A 249 51.94 -27.35 0.85
C LYS A 249 52.30 -28.58 1.65
N GLU A 250 51.77 -29.76 1.35
CA GLU A 250 52.15 -31.01 2.04
C GLU A 250 53.65 -31.33 1.85
N LYS A 251 54.20 -31.07 0.66
CA LYS A 251 55.65 -31.19 0.39
C LYS A 251 56.49 -30.10 1.07
N ALA A 252 56.00 -28.86 1.08
CA ALA A 252 56.67 -27.73 1.73
C ALA A 252 56.61 -27.81 3.26
N ASP A 253 55.52 -28.34 3.83
CA ASP A 253 55.32 -28.56 5.25
C ASP A 253 56.28 -29.64 5.78
N LEU A 254 56.63 -30.65 4.96
CA LEU A 254 57.66 -31.65 5.30
C LEU A 254 59.06 -31.02 5.40
N VAL A 255 59.36 -30.04 4.54
CA VAL A 255 60.63 -29.29 4.56
C VAL A 255 60.63 -28.23 5.68
N LEU A 256 59.49 -27.57 5.91
CA LEU A 256 59.29 -26.56 6.95
C LEU A 256 59.24 -27.17 8.35
N MET A 257 58.71 -28.39 8.55
CA MET A 257 58.75 -29.09 9.83
C MET A 257 60.19 -29.35 10.29
N HIS A 258 61.08 -29.77 9.37
CA HIS A 258 62.51 -29.97 9.66
C HIS A 258 63.26 -28.67 9.99
N TRP A 259 62.80 -27.53 9.45
CA TRP A 259 63.35 -26.21 9.74
C TRP A 259 62.77 -25.61 11.02
N ARG A 260 61.50 -25.89 11.32
CA ARG A 260 60.73 -25.37 12.46
C ARG A 260 61.17 -25.99 13.79
N ASP A 261 61.53 -27.28 13.79
CA ASP A 261 62.11 -27.96 14.97
C ASP A 261 63.45 -27.35 15.41
N LYS A 262 64.14 -26.66 14.50
CA LYS A 262 65.43 -26.02 14.76
C LYS A 262 65.34 -24.54 15.18
N MET A 263 64.17 -23.90 15.02
CA MET A 263 64.01 -22.43 15.17
C MET A 263 62.92 -22.00 16.17
N GLY A 264 62.10 -22.91 16.72
CA GLY A 264 61.23 -22.59 17.87
C GLY A 264 60.19 -21.47 17.63
N ILE A 265 59.50 -21.48 16.49
CA ILE A 265 58.48 -20.47 16.15
C ILE A 265 57.07 -21.09 16.19
N ALA A 266 56.24 -20.59 17.10
CA ALA A 266 54.82 -20.94 17.21
C ALA A 266 53.96 -20.13 16.22
N GLN A 267 52.98 -20.78 15.60
CA GLN A 267 52.12 -20.21 14.56
C GLN A 267 50.81 -19.70 15.18
N LYS A 268 50.44 -18.44 14.91
CA LYS A 268 49.08 -17.92 15.16
C LYS A 268 48.20 -18.26 13.96
N GLU A 269 47.22 -19.13 14.16
CA GLU A 269 46.11 -19.35 13.23
C GLU A 269 45.01 -18.30 13.47
N GLN A 270 45.01 -17.24 12.66
CA GLN A 270 43.83 -16.43 12.39
C GLN A 270 43.72 -16.31 10.86
N ASP A 271 42.50 -16.21 10.34
CA ASP A 271 42.14 -16.12 8.90
C ASP A 271 41.95 -17.43 8.12
N ARG A 272 41.04 -18.30 8.60
CA ARG A 272 40.40 -19.33 7.75
C ARG A 272 38.92 -19.11 7.39
N ASN A 273 38.23 -18.15 8.03
CA ASN A 273 36.76 -18.00 7.87
C ASN A 273 36.25 -16.65 7.31
N ASN A 274 37.12 -15.72 6.92
CA ASN A 274 36.69 -14.48 6.26
C ASN A 274 36.45 -14.71 4.77
N LEU A 275 35.31 -15.34 4.44
CA LEU A 275 34.71 -15.18 3.11
C LEU A 275 34.55 -13.68 2.83
N ASN A 276 34.99 -13.22 1.66
CA ASN A 276 34.85 -11.83 1.23
C ASN A 276 33.40 -11.35 1.50
N PRO A 277 33.19 -10.18 2.15
CA PRO A 277 31.86 -9.62 2.40
C PRO A 277 30.96 -9.55 1.16
N ASN A 278 31.58 -9.50 -0.03
CA ASN A 278 30.92 -9.47 -1.35
C ASN A 278 30.37 -10.83 -1.83
N GLN A 279 30.54 -11.92 -1.07
CA GLN A 279 30.08 -13.27 -1.47
C GLN A 279 28.87 -13.77 -0.67
N LYS A 280 28.34 -13.00 0.30
CA LYS A 280 27.12 -13.38 1.02
C LYS A 280 25.88 -13.11 0.15
N PRO A 281 24.91 -14.04 0.07
CA PRO A 281 23.71 -13.83 -0.73
C PRO A 281 22.88 -12.66 -0.17
N VAL A 282 22.25 -11.90 -1.07
CA VAL A 282 21.30 -10.84 -0.70
C VAL A 282 20.08 -11.50 -0.06
N ILE A 283 19.77 -11.13 1.18
CA ILE A 283 18.60 -11.63 1.91
C ILE A 283 17.54 -10.54 1.89
N LEU A 284 16.43 -10.79 1.21
CA LEU A 284 15.30 -9.87 1.16
C LEU A 284 14.40 -10.06 2.38
N ARG A 285 13.97 -8.96 2.99
CA ARG A 285 12.96 -8.96 4.06
C ARG A 285 11.64 -9.46 3.49
N LYS A 286 11.01 -10.41 4.19
CA LYS A 286 9.66 -10.87 3.86
C LYS A 286 8.63 -9.84 4.34
N ARG A 287 7.85 -9.30 3.41
CA ARG A 287 6.74 -8.39 3.71
C ARG A 287 5.71 -9.05 4.63
N ARG A 288 5.25 -8.30 5.64
CA ARG A 288 4.15 -8.69 6.52
C ARG A 288 2.85 -8.12 5.95
N GLN A 289 1.77 -8.90 5.97
CA GLN A 289 0.42 -8.43 5.61
C GLN A 289 -0.51 -8.84 6.74
N ARG A 290 -0.57 -8.01 7.78
CA ARG A 290 -1.35 -8.24 8.99
C ARG A 290 -2.84 -7.97 8.74
N ILE A 291 -3.16 -6.89 8.04
CA ILE A 291 -4.50 -6.61 7.53
C ILE A 291 -4.57 -7.07 6.08
N LYS A 292 -5.60 -7.84 5.74
CA LYS A 292 -5.86 -8.33 4.38
C LYS A 292 -7.25 -7.90 3.94
N ILE A 293 -7.36 -7.60 2.65
CA ILE A 293 -8.64 -7.32 2.01
C ILE A 293 -9.25 -8.67 1.63
N GLU A 294 -10.28 -9.09 2.33
CA GLU A 294 -11.00 -10.36 2.05
C GLU A 294 -12.17 -10.15 1.08
N SER A 295 -12.78 -8.97 1.10
CA SER A 295 -13.91 -8.62 0.23
C SER A 295 -13.51 -8.48 -1.24
N ASN A 296 -14.41 -8.86 -2.14
CA ASN A 296 -14.21 -8.83 -3.59
C ASN A 296 -14.40 -7.43 -4.19
N TRP A 297 -13.51 -6.53 -3.81
CA TRP A 297 -13.49 -5.15 -4.30
C TRP A 297 -13.30 -5.06 -5.82
N GLU A 298 -12.54 -5.98 -6.41
CA GLU A 298 -12.32 -6.00 -7.86
C GLU A 298 -13.65 -6.21 -8.61
N LEU A 299 -14.47 -7.18 -8.18
CA LEU A 299 -15.78 -7.43 -8.78
C LEU A 299 -16.73 -6.25 -8.55
N PHE A 300 -16.72 -5.69 -7.35
CA PHE A 300 -17.49 -4.50 -7.02
C PHE A 300 -17.18 -3.35 -7.98
N TYR A 301 -15.91 -3.02 -8.21
CA TYR A 301 -15.52 -1.92 -9.11
C TYR A 301 -15.90 -2.21 -10.57
N TYR A 302 -15.81 -3.46 -11.02
CA TYR A 302 -16.27 -3.84 -12.35
C TYR A 302 -17.79 -3.67 -12.49
N ARG A 303 -18.57 -4.22 -11.55
CA ARG A 303 -20.04 -4.15 -11.57
C ARG A 303 -20.55 -2.73 -11.37
N PHE A 304 -19.84 -1.88 -10.63
CA PHE A 304 -20.18 -0.47 -10.46
C PHE A 304 -20.32 0.29 -11.78
N GLN A 305 -19.50 -0.06 -12.79
CA GLN A 305 -19.48 0.62 -14.09
C GLN A 305 -20.62 0.17 -15.02
N LEU A 306 -21.28 -0.94 -14.71
CA LEU A 306 -22.38 -1.50 -15.52
C LEU A 306 -23.72 -1.06 -14.99
N ASP A 307 -24.69 -0.85 -15.89
CA ASP A 307 -26.07 -0.59 -15.52
C ASP A 307 -26.74 -1.87 -15.00
N HIS A 308 -27.55 -1.72 -13.95
CA HIS A 308 -28.33 -2.80 -13.35
C HIS A 308 -29.79 -2.37 -13.21
N ALA A 309 -30.68 -3.25 -13.62
CA ALA A 309 -32.11 -3.18 -13.34
C ALA A 309 -32.53 -4.56 -12.85
N ARG A 310 -32.36 -4.79 -11.54
CA ARG A 310 -32.72 -6.03 -10.84
C ARG A 310 -33.66 -5.72 -9.69
N SER A 311 -34.40 -6.72 -9.24
CA SER A 311 -35.30 -6.60 -8.09
C SER A 311 -34.61 -6.01 -6.86
N ASN A 312 -33.33 -6.28 -6.62
CA ASN A 312 -32.57 -5.75 -5.49
C ASN A 312 -31.62 -4.58 -5.81
N LEU A 313 -31.58 -4.09 -7.06
CA LEU A 313 -30.66 -3.05 -7.49
C LEU A 313 -31.15 -2.30 -8.72
N ILE A 314 -31.43 -1.01 -8.54
CA ILE A 314 -31.50 -0.03 -9.63
C ILE A 314 -30.20 0.76 -9.61
N TRP A 315 -29.39 0.63 -10.66
CA TRP A 315 -28.12 1.31 -10.79
C TRP A 315 -27.91 1.77 -12.23
N ASN A 316 -28.00 3.08 -12.45
CA ASN A 316 -27.90 3.70 -13.77
C ASN A 316 -27.07 4.98 -13.70
N LEU A 317 -27.00 5.73 -14.81
CA LEU A 317 -26.26 6.99 -14.85
C LEU A 317 -26.72 7.97 -13.75
N LYS A 318 -28.03 8.12 -13.57
CA LYS A 318 -28.61 9.08 -12.61
C LYS A 318 -28.29 8.71 -11.16
N THR A 319 -28.40 7.42 -10.78
CA THR A 319 -28.02 6.98 -9.42
C THR A 319 -26.52 7.15 -9.18
N ARG A 320 -25.68 6.94 -10.20
CA ARG A 320 -24.23 7.21 -10.11
C ARG A 320 -23.92 8.68 -9.93
N GLU A 321 -24.64 9.56 -10.64
CA GLU A 321 -24.50 11.02 -10.53
C GLU A 321 -24.93 11.50 -9.15
N GLU A 322 -26.05 11.02 -8.60
CA GLU A 322 -26.47 11.38 -7.24
C GLU A 322 -25.45 10.96 -6.17
N LEU A 323 -24.87 9.76 -6.29
CA LEU A 323 -23.77 9.34 -5.42
C LEU A 323 -22.53 10.25 -5.56
N ARG A 324 -22.17 10.58 -6.82
CA ARG A 324 -21.03 11.44 -7.11
C ARG A 324 -21.21 12.82 -6.51
N ASP A 325 -22.36 13.43 -6.73
CA ASP A 325 -22.70 14.78 -6.28
C ASP A 325 -22.77 14.84 -4.74
N ALA A 326 -23.32 13.81 -4.10
CA ALA A 326 -23.34 13.71 -2.64
C ALA A 326 -21.91 13.63 -2.06
N LEU A 327 -21.03 12.80 -2.62
CA LEU A 327 -19.63 12.72 -2.20
C LEU A 327 -18.88 14.04 -2.44
N GLU A 328 -19.04 14.65 -3.61
CA GLU A 328 -18.40 15.92 -3.96
C GLU A 328 -18.94 17.10 -3.11
N GLY A 329 -20.23 17.10 -2.79
CA GLY A 329 -20.86 18.06 -1.89
C GLY A 329 -20.30 17.96 -0.48
N GLU A 330 -20.27 16.74 0.07
CA GLU A 330 -19.77 16.48 1.42
C GLU A 330 -18.28 16.83 1.56
N MET A 331 -17.45 16.44 0.59
CA MET A 331 -16.02 16.78 0.59
C MET A 331 -15.80 18.30 0.55
N ARG A 332 -16.62 19.04 -0.21
CA ARG A 332 -16.55 20.51 -0.26
C ARG A 332 -16.96 21.13 1.08
N ALA A 333 -18.08 20.70 1.65
CA ALA A 333 -18.57 21.17 2.94
C ALA A 333 -17.51 20.95 4.04
N PHE A 334 -16.98 19.74 4.15
CA PHE A 334 -15.94 19.42 5.12
C PHE A 334 -14.64 20.22 4.91
N SER A 335 -14.27 20.49 3.67
CA SER A 335 -13.08 21.32 3.37
C SER A 335 -13.27 22.76 3.83
N VAL A 336 -14.46 23.34 3.61
CA VAL A 336 -14.82 24.69 4.08
C VAL A 336 -14.79 24.76 5.60
N ASP A 337 -15.39 23.80 6.29
CA ASP A 337 -15.40 23.75 7.75
C ASP A 337 -13.97 23.74 8.30
N ARG A 338 -13.08 22.93 7.71
CA ARG A 338 -11.68 22.85 8.11
C ARG A 338 -10.90 24.15 7.89
N GLU A 339 -11.19 24.89 6.83
CA GLU A 339 -10.59 26.21 6.58
C GLU A 339 -11.07 27.27 7.59
N LEU A 340 -12.34 27.20 8.02
CA LEU A 340 -12.89 28.09 9.04
C LEU A 340 -12.37 27.77 10.46
N GLY A 341 -12.04 26.51 10.71
CA GLY A 341 -11.60 25.99 12.01
C GLY A 341 -10.18 26.34 12.44
N ASN A 342 -9.61 27.49 12.04
CA ASN A 342 -8.21 27.93 12.18
C ASN A 342 -7.34 27.35 13.33
N ALA A 343 -7.89 27.06 14.52
CA ALA A 343 -7.16 26.50 15.66
C ALA A 343 -7.74 25.16 16.21
N THR A 344 -8.89 24.70 15.73
CA THR A 344 -9.56 23.48 16.21
C THR A 344 -9.43 22.35 15.22
N VAL A 345 -9.06 21.16 15.71
CA VAL A 345 -9.09 19.95 14.89
C VAL A 345 -10.55 19.62 14.60
N ILE A 346 -10.95 19.76 13.34
CA ILE A 346 -12.28 19.38 12.86
C ILE A 346 -12.23 17.95 12.34
N SER A 347 -13.16 17.11 12.82
CA SER A 347 -13.32 15.74 12.38
C SER A 347 -14.56 15.59 11.52
N TRP A 348 -14.48 14.82 10.45
CA TRP A 348 -15.59 14.57 9.55
C TRP A 348 -16.70 13.78 10.25
N ASN A 349 -17.94 14.29 10.17
CA ASN A 349 -19.12 13.65 10.74
C ASN A 349 -19.64 12.51 9.84
N HIS A 350 -18.82 11.48 9.69
CA HIS A 350 -19.14 10.29 8.92
C HIS A 350 -20.38 9.53 9.43
N GLN A 351 -20.82 9.75 10.68
CA GLN A 351 -21.98 9.06 11.25
C GLN A 351 -23.30 9.54 10.63
N GLU A 352 -23.39 10.83 10.30
CA GLU A 352 -24.59 11.45 9.70
C GLU A 352 -24.59 11.40 8.17
N PHE A 353 -23.45 11.11 7.55
CA PHE A 353 -23.38 11.03 6.10
C PHE A 353 -24.14 9.79 5.56
N GLU A 354 -25.13 10.07 4.73
CA GLU A 354 -25.95 9.11 3.98
C GLU A 354 -26.27 9.67 2.58
N VAL A 355 -26.50 8.79 1.61
CA VAL A 355 -26.88 9.20 0.25
C VAL A 355 -28.35 8.86 0.03
N LYS A 356 -29.16 9.89 -0.20
CA LYS A 356 -30.56 9.75 -0.60
C LYS A 356 -30.66 9.76 -2.12
N TYR A 357 -31.17 8.67 -2.68
CA TYR A 357 -31.33 8.52 -4.12
C TYR A 357 -32.70 9.06 -4.55
N GLU A 358 -32.78 10.39 -4.74
CA GLU A 358 -34.04 11.08 -5.07
C GLU A 358 -34.66 10.59 -6.38
N CYS A 359 -33.84 10.14 -7.34
CA CYS A 359 -34.33 9.54 -8.58
C CYS A 359 -35.13 8.24 -8.39
N LEU A 360 -35.03 7.61 -7.21
CA LEU A 360 -35.74 6.39 -6.87
C LEU A 360 -36.93 6.65 -5.92
N SER A 361 -37.26 7.92 -5.64
CA SER A 361 -38.36 8.28 -4.73
C SER A 361 -39.73 7.80 -5.21
N ASP A 362 -39.94 7.73 -6.53
CA ASP A 362 -41.15 7.21 -7.15
C ASP A 362 -41.22 5.66 -7.17
N GLU A 363 -40.09 4.98 -6.92
CA GLU A 363 -40.03 3.51 -6.93
C GLU A 363 -40.49 2.93 -5.58
N ILE A 364 -41.40 1.96 -5.62
CA ILE A 364 -41.89 1.28 -4.42
C ILE A 364 -40.84 0.28 -3.97
N LYS A 365 -40.11 0.63 -2.90
CA LYS A 365 -39.15 -0.25 -2.23
C LYS A 365 -39.77 -0.94 -1.01
N ILE A 366 -39.66 -2.26 -0.91
CA ILE A 366 -40.06 -3.09 0.23
C ILE A 366 -38.82 -3.88 0.67
N GLY A 367 -38.35 -3.68 1.88
CA GLY A 367 -37.04 -4.16 2.33
C GLY A 367 -35.92 -3.69 1.38
N ASP A 368 -35.20 -4.67 0.81
CA ASP A 368 -34.13 -4.43 -0.17
C ASP A 368 -34.61 -4.51 -1.64
N TYR A 369 -35.91 -4.68 -1.89
CA TYR A 369 -36.44 -5.02 -3.21
C TYR A 369 -37.35 -3.92 -3.79
N TYR A 370 -37.20 -3.65 -5.09
CA TYR A 370 -38.04 -2.79 -5.89
C TYR A 370 -39.19 -3.60 -6.48
N LEU A 371 -40.43 -3.28 -6.06
CA LEU A 371 -41.61 -4.09 -6.37
C LEU A 371 -41.86 -4.22 -7.88
N ARG A 372 -41.66 -3.14 -8.63
CA ARG A 372 -41.83 -3.15 -10.10
C ARG A 372 -40.92 -4.18 -10.77
N LEU A 373 -39.63 -4.15 -10.45
CA LEU A 373 -38.65 -5.06 -11.02
C LEU A 373 -38.82 -6.49 -10.49
N LEU A 374 -39.26 -6.66 -9.25
CA LEU A 374 -39.59 -7.98 -8.70
C LEU A 374 -40.76 -8.64 -9.42
N LEU A 375 -41.75 -7.86 -9.88
CA LEU A 375 -42.91 -8.36 -10.64
C LEU A 375 -42.59 -8.57 -12.14
N GLU A 376 -41.61 -7.85 -12.67
CA GLU A 376 -41.12 -7.99 -14.05
C GLU A 376 -40.11 -9.14 -14.22
N GLU A 377 -39.48 -9.62 -13.14
CA GLU A 377 -38.53 -10.74 -13.18
C GLU A 377 -39.24 -12.07 -13.49
N ASP A 378 -38.81 -12.74 -14.57
CA ASP A 378 -39.30 -14.08 -14.93
C ASP A 378 -38.95 -15.11 -13.84
N GLU A 379 -39.86 -16.07 -13.58
CA GLU A 379 -39.71 -17.15 -12.58
C GLU A 379 -38.42 -17.98 -12.72
N ASN A 380 -37.74 -17.91 -13.87
CA ASN A 380 -36.54 -18.68 -14.18
C ASN A 380 -35.22 -18.07 -13.70
N THR A 381 -35.25 -16.88 -13.09
CA THR A 381 -34.03 -16.22 -12.60
C THR A 381 -33.76 -16.61 -11.15
N GLU A 382 -32.66 -17.32 -10.86
CA GLU A 382 -32.23 -17.71 -9.50
C GLU A 382 -32.03 -16.50 -8.54
N SER A 383 -32.05 -15.26 -9.06
CA SER A 383 -32.06 -14.01 -8.30
C SER A 383 -33.38 -13.71 -7.58
N SER A 384 -34.45 -14.45 -7.88
CA SER A 384 -35.81 -14.28 -7.31
C SER A 384 -35.97 -14.72 -5.86
N ALA A 385 -34.94 -15.33 -5.26
CA ALA A 385 -35.00 -15.77 -3.86
C ALA A 385 -34.94 -14.56 -2.91
N ILE A 386 -36.11 -14.08 -2.48
CA ILE A 386 -36.25 -13.09 -1.41
C ILE A 386 -35.57 -13.66 -0.15
N LYS A 387 -34.38 -13.15 0.20
CA LYS A 387 -33.54 -13.70 1.28
C LYS A 387 -34.23 -13.66 2.65
N ARG A 388 -35.21 -12.77 2.83
CA ARG A 388 -36.02 -12.60 4.05
C ARG A 388 -37.51 -12.48 3.74
N SER A 389 -38.08 -13.52 3.12
CA SER A 389 -39.48 -13.53 2.68
C SER A 389 -40.47 -13.13 3.78
N TYR A 390 -40.29 -13.57 5.03
CA TYR A 390 -41.17 -13.20 6.14
C TYR A 390 -41.17 -11.69 6.45
N GLU A 391 -39.99 -11.06 6.52
CA GLU A 391 -39.86 -9.60 6.73
C GLU A 391 -40.46 -8.84 5.55
N PHE A 392 -40.18 -9.29 4.32
CA PHE A 392 -40.71 -8.70 3.10
C PHE A 392 -42.25 -8.72 3.07
N PHE A 393 -42.89 -9.86 3.36
CA PHE A 393 -44.35 -9.96 3.37
C PHE A 393 -44.98 -9.15 4.50
N ASN A 394 -44.35 -9.07 5.68
CA ASN A 394 -44.81 -8.19 6.75
C ASN A 394 -44.73 -6.71 6.36
N GLU A 395 -43.63 -6.27 5.76
CA GLU A 395 -43.50 -4.88 5.29
C GLU A 395 -44.46 -4.56 4.14
N LEU A 396 -44.66 -5.51 3.22
CA LEU A 396 -45.64 -5.38 2.14
C LEU A 396 -47.06 -5.24 2.70
N TYR A 397 -47.40 -6.07 3.69
CA TYR A 397 -48.69 -6.00 4.38
C TYR A 397 -48.88 -4.65 5.08
N HIS A 398 -47.89 -4.18 5.84
CA HIS A 398 -47.96 -2.91 6.56
C HIS A 398 -47.99 -1.67 5.64
N ARG A 399 -47.43 -1.75 4.43
CA ARG A 399 -47.36 -0.61 3.51
C ARG A 399 -48.59 -0.47 2.60
N PHE A 400 -49.29 -1.57 2.31
CA PHE A 400 -50.41 -1.57 1.33
C PHE A 400 -51.76 -2.00 1.91
N LEU A 401 -51.80 -2.68 3.06
CA LEU A 401 -53.03 -3.26 3.62
C LEU A 401 -53.44 -2.68 4.99
N LEU A 402 -52.65 -1.76 5.54
CA LEU A 402 -52.95 -0.90 6.69
C LEU A 402 -52.75 0.55 6.27
#